data_AF-A0A8S0TRT5-F1
#
_entry.id   AF-A0A8S0TRT5-F1
#
_cell.length_a   1.000
_cell.length_b   1.000
_cell.length_c   1.000
_cell.angle_alpha   90.00
_cell.angle_beta   90.00
_cell.angle_gamma   90.00
#
_symmetry.space_group_name_H-M   'P 1'
#
loop_
_entity.id
_entity.type
_entity.pdbx_description
1 polymer ?
#
loop_
_entity_poly.entity_id
_entity_poly.type
_entity_poly.pdbx_seq_one_letter_code
_entity_poly.pdbx_strand_id
1 'polypeptide(L)'
;MAINKDGTWFSNVNQTDVNSMTWGVFPAKEIIQPTVVDAASFLVWKDEAFETWSSGWVKLNPEGDPSTKLLEEVLQVQRNYFLVSLVVNDYINIDIFAVSKDIRND
;
A
#
# COMPACT_ATOMS: atom_id res chain seq x y z
N MET A 1 2.61 -3.97 -6.75
CA MET A 1 3.84 -3.46 -6.11
C MET A 1 3.88 -3.90 -4.67
N ALA A 2 5.02 -4.36 -4.16
CA ALA A 2 5.21 -4.76 -2.77
C ALA A 2 6.57 -4.32 -2.26
N ILE A 3 6.63 -3.75 -1.05
CA ILE A 3 7.88 -3.32 -0.41
C ILE A 3 7.89 -3.61 1.09
N ASN A 4 9.00 -4.12 1.61
CA ASN A 4 9.19 -4.24 3.06
C ASN A 4 9.93 -3.02 3.63
N LYS A 5 10.01 -2.94 4.96
CA LYS A 5 10.68 -1.80 5.64
C LYS A 5 12.14 -1.61 5.20
N ASP A 6 12.85 -2.70 4.95
CA ASP A 6 14.27 -2.73 4.56
C ASP A 6 14.50 -2.34 3.08
N GLY A 7 13.44 -2.19 2.28
CA GLY A 7 13.51 -1.75 0.89
C GLY A 7 13.52 -2.87 -0.17
N THR A 8 13.35 -4.13 0.23
CA THR A 8 13.13 -5.24 -0.70
C THR A 8 11.86 -5.00 -1.50
N TRP A 9 12.00 -4.86 -2.82
CA TRP A 9 10.96 -4.42 -3.74
C TRP A 9 10.56 -5.49 -4.75
N PHE A 10 9.26 -5.65 -4.98
CA PHE A 10 8.70 -6.48 -6.04
C PHE A 10 7.62 -5.73 -6.83
N SER A 11 7.70 -5.78 -8.16
CA SER A 11 6.75 -5.10 -9.04
C SER A 11 6.73 -5.73 -10.43
N ASN A 12 5.58 -5.66 -11.10
CA ASN A 12 5.41 -5.95 -12.51
C ASN A 12 5.43 -4.68 -13.40
N VAL A 13 5.70 -3.51 -12.81
CA VAL A 13 5.87 -2.21 -13.49
C VAL A 13 7.23 -1.59 -13.17
N ASN A 14 7.77 -0.78 -14.09
CA ASN A 14 9.05 -0.09 -13.88
C ASN A 14 8.88 1.08 -12.89
N GLN A 15 10.00 1.56 -12.34
CA GLN A 15 9.98 2.66 -11.37
C GLN A 15 9.51 4.00 -11.97
N THR A 16 9.63 4.17 -13.28
CA THR A 16 9.20 5.38 -14.02
C THR A 16 7.77 5.28 -14.55
N ASP A 17 7.13 4.12 -14.43
CA ASP A 17 5.79 3.91 -14.97
C ASP A 17 4.74 4.54 -14.05
N VAL A 18 3.72 5.14 -14.66
CA VAL A 18 2.60 5.80 -13.98
C VAL A 18 1.31 5.17 -14.49
N ASN A 19 0.48 4.66 -13.59
CA ASN A 19 -0.83 4.10 -13.92
C ASN A 19 -1.95 5.07 -13.53
N SER A 20 -2.86 5.36 -14.45
CA SER A 20 -3.99 6.25 -14.22
C SER A 20 -5.14 5.50 -13.58
N MET A 21 -5.61 5.96 -12.42
CA MET A 21 -6.62 5.26 -11.61
C MET A 21 -8.00 5.91 -11.71
N THR A 22 -8.04 7.20 -11.95
CA THR A 22 -9.30 7.94 -12.10
C THR A 22 -9.11 8.90 -13.24
N TRP A 23 -9.99 8.82 -14.22
CA TRP A 23 -10.01 9.72 -15.37
C TRP A 23 -11.45 10.08 -15.74
N GLY A 24 -11.62 11.23 -16.40
CA GLY A 24 -12.91 11.73 -16.86
C GLY A 24 -12.82 12.27 -18.27
N VAL A 25 -13.83 11.96 -19.09
CA VAL A 25 -14.01 12.48 -20.45
C VAL A 25 -15.17 13.46 -20.42
N PHE A 26 -14.94 14.68 -20.87
CA PHE A 26 -15.94 15.75 -20.86
C PHE A 26 -16.08 16.37 -22.26
N PRO A 27 -17.29 16.74 -22.71
CA PRO A 27 -17.48 17.38 -24.00
C PRO A 27 -16.66 18.67 -24.13
N ALA A 28 -15.98 18.84 -25.27
CA ALA A 28 -15.15 20.00 -25.58
C ALA A 28 -14.05 20.31 -24.54
N LYS A 29 -13.58 19.30 -23.81
CA LYS A 29 -12.45 19.41 -22.87
C LYS A 29 -11.48 18.25 -23.08
N GLU A 30 -10.24 18.45 -22.67
CA GLU A 30 -9.24 17.39 -22.60
C GLU A 30 -9.60 16.35 -21.52
N ILE A 31 -9.04 15.15 -21.65
CA ILE A 31 -9.20 14.09 -20.65
C ILE A 31 -8.48 14.53 -19.37
N ILE A 32 -9.17 14.43 -18.24
CA ILE A 32 -8.61 14.78 -16.94
C ILE A 32 -8.32 13.50 -16.18
N GLN A 33 -7.11 13.35 -15.64
CA GLN A 33 -6.70 12.19 -14.84
C GLN A 33 -6.11 12.63 -13.48
N PRO A 34 -6.97 12.92 -12.48
CA PRO A 34 -6.50 13.53 -11.23
C PRO A 34 -5.73 12.56 -10.32
N THR A 35 -5.95 11.25 -10.45
CA THR A 35 -5.40 10.26 -9.52
C THR A 35 -4.60 9.21 -10.29
N VAL A 36 -3.35 9.03 -9.88
CA VAL A 36 -2.43 8.06 -10.45
C VAL A 36 -1.79 7.21 -9.36
N VAL A 37 -1.27 6.07 -9.75
CA VAL A 37 -0.39 5.22 -8.94
C VAL A 37 0.95 5.14 -9.66
N ASP A 38 2.00 5.57 -8.99
CA ASP A 38 3.36 5.50 -9.50
C ASP A 38 4.32 4.92 -8.43
N ALA A 39 5.36 4.26 -8.91
CA ALA A 39 6.30 3.57 -8.03
C ALA A 39 7.15 4.55 -7.21
N ALA A 40 7.52 5.71 -7.76
CA ALA A 40 8.38 6.67 -7.08
C ALA A 40 7.68 7.26 -5.83
N SER A 41 6.42 7.68 -5.96
CA SER A 41 5.60 8.14 -4.84
C SER A 41 5.40 7.05 -3.81
N PHE A 42 5.17 5.81 -4.23
CA PHE A 42 4.98 4.68 -3.30
C PHE A 42 6.26 4.33 -2.50
N LEU A 43 7.44 4.46 -3.12
CA LEU A 43 8.72 4.29 -2.42
C LEU A 43 8.94 5.36 -1.35
N VAL A 44 8.59 6.61 -1.63
CA VAL A 44 8.69 7.72 -0.66
C VAL A 44 7.65 7.56 0.45
N TRP A 45 6.41 7.23 0.09
CA TRP A 45 5.31 7.08 1.05
C TRP A 45 5.51 5.88 2.00
N LYS A 46 6.28 4.86 1.61
CA LYS A 46 6.60 3.70 2.45
C LYS A 46 7.03 4.09 3.86
N ASP A 47 7.94 5.05 3.97
CA ASP A 47 8.55 5.39 5.25
C ASP A 47 7.51 6.00 6.20
N GLU A 48 6.64 6.87 5.68
CA GLU A 48 5.50 7.42 6.41
C GLU A 48 4.50 6.33 6.82
N ALA A 49 4.20 5.39 5.92
CA ALA A 49 3.27 4.29 6.18
C ALA A 49 3.74 3.38 7.33
N PHE A 50 5.03 2.98 7.33
CA PHE A 50 5.60 2.18 8.42
C PHE A 50 5.80 3.00 9.70
N GLU A 51 6.12 4.30 9.58
CA GLU A 51 6.23 5.17 10.75
C GLU A 51 4.89 5.31 11.48
N THR A 52 3.78 5.39 10.75
CA THR A 52 2.43 5.52 11.33
C THR A 52 2.12 4.41 12.34
N TRP A 53 2.63 3.19 12.14
CA TRP A 53 2.44 2.10 13.09
C TRP A 53 3.19 2.37 14.40
N SER A 54 4.40 2.91 14.29
CA SER A 54 5.30 3.18 15.41
C SER A 54 4.89 4.45 16.18
N SER A 55 4.70 5.56 15.48
CA SER A 55 4.42 6.87 16.08
C SER A 55 2.94 7.11 16.30
N GLY A 56 2.08 6.56 15.44
CA GLY A 56 0.64 6.78 15.45
C GLY A 56 -0.12 5.78 16.30
N TRP A 57 0.25 4.50 16.32
CA TRP A 57 -0.49 3.49 17.10
C TRP A 57 0.16 3.20 18.45
N VAL A 58 1.46 2.91 18.48
CA VAL A 58 2.13 2.48 19.73
C VAL A 58 2.18 3.59 20.76
N LYS A 59 2.49 4.83 20.36
CA LYS A 59 2.60 5.98 21.28
C LYS A 59 1.27 6.46 21.87
N LEU A 60 0.13 5.99 21.36
CA LEU A 60 -1.18 6.35 21.92
C LEU A 60 -1.52 5.56 23.19
N ASN A 61 -0.81 4.47 23.48
CA ASN A 61 -1.09 3.64 24.63
C ASN A 61 -0.27 4.09 25.85
N PRO A 62 -0.91 4.21 27.04
CA PRO A 62 -0.20 4.55 28.27
C PRO A 62 0.88 3.53 28.62
N GLU A 63 1.99 4.01 29.19
CA GLU A 63 3.05 3.15 29.71
C GLU A 63 2.48 2.14 30.72
N GLY A 64 2.71 0.84 30.49
CA GLY A 64 2.25 -0.25 31.36
C GLY A 64 0.92 -0.91 30.95
N ASP A 65 0.25 -0.42 29.90
CA ASP A 65 -0.92 -1.11 29.34
C ASP A 65 -0.50 -2.46 28.70
N PRO A 66 -1.17 -3.58 29.00
CA PRO A 66 -0.94 -4.87 28.34
C PRO A 66 -0.94 -4.82 26.81
N SER A 67 -1.72 -3.91 26.20
CA SER A 67 -1.75 -3.68 24.76
C SER A 67 -0.43 -3.13 24.21
N THR A 68 0.37 -2.44 25.04
CA THR A 68 1.69 -1.92 24.65
C THR A 68 2.64 -3.06 24.29
N LYS A 69 2.60 -4.19 25.02
CA LYS A 69 3.42 -5.37 24.69
C LYS A 69 3.04 -5.98 23.35
N LEU A 70 1.74 -6.12 23.08
CA LEU A 70 1.24 -6.59 21.79
C LEU A 70 1.70 -5.65 20.66
N LEU A 71 1.67 -4.35 20.89
CA LEU A 71 2.09 -3.36 19.90
C LEU A 71 3.61 -3.35 19.69
N GLU A 72 4.41 -3.53 20.74
CA GLU A 72 5.86 -3.75 20.62
C GLU A 72 6.17 -5.02 19.82
N GLU A 73 5.44 -6.11 20.05
CA GLU A 73 5.52 -7.34 19.24
C GLU A 73 5.15 -7.06 17.78
N VAL A 74 4.06 -6.33 17.53
CA VAL A 74 3.65 -5.87 16.19
C VAL A 74 4.76 -5.03 15.53
N LEU A 75 5.44 -4.18 16.28
CA LEU A 75 6.60 -3.42 15.79
C LEU A 75 7.81 -4.30 15.50
N GLN A 76 8.00 -5.41 16.20
CA GLN A 76 9.07 -6.34 15.84
C GLN A 76 8.74 -7.10 14.56
N VAL A 77 7.49 -7.55 14.41
CA VAL A 77 7.06 -8.26 13.20
C VAL A 77 6.87 -7.34 12.01
N GLN A 78 6.74 -6.01 12.18
CA GLN A 78 6.58 -5.04 11.08
C GLN A 78 7.66 -5.19 9.98
N ARG A 79 8.86 -5.65 10.36
CA ARG A 79 9.97 -5.92 9.42
C ARG A 79 9.70 -7.11 8.49
N ASN A 80 8.85 -8.03 8.94
CA ASN A 80 8.45 -9.23 8.20
C ASN A 80 7.22 -8.98 7.31
N TYR A 81 6.58 -7.82 7.42
CA TYR A 81 5.45 -7.46 6.56
C TYR A 81 5.88 -6.69 5.33
N PHE A 82 5.11 -6.86 4.26
CA PHE A 82 5.19 -6.06 3.05
C PHE A 82 4.02 -5.09 3.00
N LEU A 83 4.31 -3.86 2.63
CA LEU A 83 3.34 -2.89 2.16
C LEU A 83 3.04 -3.18 0.70
N VAL A 84 1.77 -3.41 0.36
CA VAL A 84 1.35 -3.86 -0.97
C VAL A 84 0.38 -2.85 -1.58
N SER A 85 0.65 -2.47 -2.83
CA SER A 85 -0.27 -1.73 -3.69
C SER A 85 -0.65 -2.60 -4.89
N LEU A 86 -1.94 -2.84 -5.05
CA LEU A 86 -2.52 -3.67 -6.11
C LEU A 86 -3.47 -2.81 -6.94
N VAL A 87 -3.35 -2.93 -8.26
CA VAL A 87 -4.26 -2.29 -9.21
C VAL A 87 -4.93 -3.37 -10.04
N VAL A 88 -6.27 -3.36 -10.05
CA VAL A 88 -7.08 -4.16 -10.96
C VAL A 88 -7.43 -3.29 -12.16
N ASN A 89 -6.83 -3.60 -13.32
CA ASN A 89 -6.99 -2.77 -14.52
C ASN A 89 -8.33 -2.98 -15.24
N ASP A 90 -9.02 -4.12 -15.01
CA ASP A 90 -10.38 -4.33 -15.55
C ASP A 90 -11.39 -3.50 -14.76
N TYR A 91 -11.55 -2.23 -15.16
CA TYR A 91 -12.46 -1.28 -14.54
C TYR A 91 -13.95 -1.59 -14.82
N ILE A 92 -14.24 -2.53 -15.72
CA ILE A 92 -15.61 -2.96 -16.04
C ILE A 92 -16.03 -4.11 -15.12
N ASN A 93 -15.17 -5.12 -14.97
CA ASN A 93 -15.43 -6.32 -14.18
C ASN A 93 -14.50 -6.41 -12.97
N ILE A 94 -14.62 -5.47 -12.05
CA ILE A 94 -13.74 -5.40 -10.88
C ILE A 94 -14.03 -6.57 -9.91
N ASP A 95 -13.07 -7.49 -9.76
CA ASP A 95 -12.98 -8.44 -8.65
C ASP A 95 -11.57 -8.41 -8.04
N ILE A 96 -11.37 -7.55 -7.03
CA ILE A 96 -10.07 -7.45 -6.33
C ILE A 96 -9.76 -8.69 -5.50
N PHE A 97 -10.77 -9.45 -5.09
CA PHE A 97 -10.59 -10.63 -4.25
C PHE A 97 -10.29 -11.89 -5.06
N ALA A 98 -10.39 -11.84 -6.40
CA ALA A 98 -9.96 -12.93 -7.27
C ALA A 98 -8.54 -13.39 -6.94
N VAL A 99 -7.62 -12.46 -6.69
CA VAL A 99 -6.23 -12.78 -6.30
C VAL A 99 -6.12 -13.56 -5.00
N SER A 100 -7.06 -13.34 -4.06
CA SER A 100 -7.03 -14.00 -2.75
C SER A 100 -7.51 -15.45 -2.79
N LYS A 101 -8.29 -15.82 -3.83
CA LYS A 101 -8.79 -17.19 -4.01
C LYS A 101 -7.64 -18.17 -4.23
N ASP A 102 -6.60 -17.74 -4.93
CA ASP A 102 -5.42 -18.57 -5.19
C ASP A 102 -4.46 -18.59 -3.99
N ILE A 103 -4.39 -17.50 -3.22
CA ILE A 103 -3.48 -17.36 -2.06
C ILE A 103 -3.96 -18.16 -0.83
N ARG A 104 -5.28 -18.32 -0.64
CA ARG A 104 -5.85 -18.95 0.57
C ARG A 104 -5.96 -20.49 0.48
N ASN A 105 -5.59 -21.09 -0.65
CA ASN A 105 -5.71 -22.53 -0.88
C ASN A 105 -4.46 -23.35 -0.47
N ASP A 106 -3.46 -22.70 0.14
CA ASP A 106 -2.32 -23.33 0.81
C ASP A 106 -2.45 -23.22 2.34
#